data_AF-A0A2U3QQT5-F1
#
_entry.id   AF-A0A2U3QQT5-F1
#
_cell.length_a   1.000
_cell.length_b   1.000
_cell.length_c   1.000
_cell.angle_alpha   90.00
_cell.angle_beta   90.00
_cell.angle_gamma   90.00
#
_symmetry.space_group_name_H-M   'P 1'
#
loop_
_entity.id
_entity.type
_entity.pdbx_description
1 polymer ?
#
loop_
_entity_poly.entity_id
_entity_poly.type
_entity_poly.pdbx_seq_one_letter_code
_entity_poly.pdbx_strand_id
1 'polypeptide(L)'
;MPLVKNSERLHILITGTTGTGKTNMLNELLPQIRLHKDRAIIVDTTGAFIDRFFDPKCDKLLNPFEKNSEQWLPWNDCFEAADFHDIASSFSNYTPKLDDFFAKNAELVLSEALKLYKDDKDIIKLIHTIIYSDNRQFAKAFRNTAVSGIISESALETSAGIQSTLGKNITSLQYLKPGGSFSIKEWFSNSNETGWLFITANPNQRAALCPLISAWISIAIKALMCRNPNHDNKNMWFILDELPALQKVSSLPVALAESRKYGGCFVAGLQNIHQLEAIYGAAECASMLDLFNSKFIFRVSDQVTAYKSALTLGEQEIIETQENLSYGSNTMRDGVNMNNVERKKILVMPSEIMNLPDLTCYVKLAGNFPITKLTMQLQNLNTAFVWGYKLLKKLKLVEY
;
A
#
# COMPACT_ATOMS: atom_id res chain seq x y z
N MET A 1 21.33 -2.21 9.51
CA MET A 1 21.13 -0.95 10.28
C MET A 1 19.81 -1.08 11.03
N PRO A 2 19.77 -0.91 12.35
CA PRO A 2 18.52 -1.05 13.12
C PRO A 2 17.55 0.11 12.85
N LEU A 3 16.24 -0.17 12.90
CA LEU A 3 15.22 0.86 12.92
C LEU A 3 15.15 1.54 14.29
N VAL A 4 14.60 2.75 14.33
CA VAL A 4 14.38 3.46 15.60
C VAL A 4 13.33 2.71 16.40
N LYS A 5 13.61 2.48 17.68
CA LYS A 5 12.70 1.76 18.57
C LYS A 5 11.31 2.41 18.58
N ASN A 6 10.25 1.61 18.41
CA ASN A 6 8.86 2.06 18.37
C ASN A 6 8.50 2.95 17.15
N SER A 7 9.37 3.02 16.12
CA SER A 7 9.08 3.77 14.89
C SER A 7 8.38 2.94 13.82
N GLU A 8 8.14 1.65 14.04
CA GLU A 8 7.51 0.73 13.08
C GLU A 8 6.12 1.23 12.65
N ARG A 9 5.39 1.80 13.62
CA ARG A 9 4.05 2.39 13.44
C ARG A 9 4.07 3.81 12.89
N LEU A 10 5.25 4.33 12.59
CA LEU A 10 5.45 5.58 11.86
C LEU A 10 5.72 5.35 10.37
N HIS A 11 5.54 4.10 9.94
CA HIS A 11 5.55 3.64 8.56
C HIS A 11 6.91 3.80 7.85
N ILE A 12 7.11 3.00 6.81
CA ILE A 12 8.34 2.95 6.03
C ILE A 12 7.99 3.13 4.55
N LEU A 13 8.60 4.13 3.92
CA LEU A 13 8.53 4.32 2.47
C LEU A 13 9.84 3.89 1.84
N ILE A 14 9.75 3.10 0.78
CA ILE A 14 10.89 2.61 0.00
C ILE A 14 10.76 3.15 -1.42
N THR A 15 11.53 4.19 -1.75
CA THR A 15 11.51 4.82 -3.07
C THR A 15 12.68 4.36 -3.91
N GLY A 16 12.46 3.98 -5.17
CA GLY A 16 13.53 3.60 -6.09
C GLY A 16 13.05 2.97 -7.39
N THR A 17 13.82 3.07 -8.46
CA THR A 17 13.49 2.40 -9.73
C THR A 17 13.71 0.88 -9.66
N THR A 18 13.35 0.14 -10.70
CA THR A 18 13.49 -1.32 -10.77
C THR A 18 14.96 -1.75 -10.67
N GLY A 19 15.24 -2.85 -9.98
CA GLY A 19 16.60 -3.42 -9.83
C GLY A 19 17.49 -2.76 -8.78
N THR A 20 17.04 -1.68 -8.14
CA THR A 20 17.89 -0.87 -7.24
C THR A 20 18.08 -1.44 -5.83
N GLY A 21 17.26 -2.41 -5.41
CA GLY A 21 17.37 -3.03 -4.08
C GLY A 21 16.13 -2.93 -3.19
N LYS A 22 15.01 -2.37 -3.66
CA LYS A 22 13.74 -2.28 -2.89
C LYS A 22 13.31 -3.64 -2.31
N THR A 23 13.19 -4.65 -3.18
CA THR A 23 12.84 -6.02 -2.77
C THR A 23 13.88 -6.62 -1.83
N ASN A 24 15.17 -6.29 -1.99
CA ASN A 24 16.23 -6.74 -1.09
C ASN A 24 16.05 -6.20 0.33
N MET A 25 15.61 -4.95 0.47
CA MET A 25 15.26 -4.37 1.77
C MET A 25 14.10 -5.12 2.43
N LEU A 26 13.06 -5.46 1.67
CA LEU A 26 11.95 -6.28 2.18
C LEU A 26 12.40 -7.70 2.56
N ASN A 27 13.32 -8.29 1.81
CA ASN A 27 13.94 -9.58 2.17
C ASN A 27 14.71 -9.53 3.50
N GLU A 28 15.24 -8.38 3.90
CA GLU A 28 15.89 -8.20 5.21
C GLU A 28 14.87 -7.95 6.32
N LEU A 29 13.79 -7.22 6.04
CA LEU A 29 12.76 -6.84 7.02
C LEU A 29 11.82 -7.99 7.38
N LEU A 30 11.30 -8.74 6.39
CA LEU A 30 10.28 -9.77 6.61
C LEU A 30 10.73 -10.87 7.60
N PRO A 31 11.95 -11.43 7.51
CA PRO A 31 12.43 -12.40 8.51
C PRO A 31 12.39 -11.85 9.95
N GLN A 32 12.70 -10.56 10.14
CA GLN A 32 12.67 -9.92 11.44
C GLN A 32 11.24 -9.84 11.98
N ILE A 33 10.28 -9.41 11.16
CA ILE A 33 8.85 -9.40 11.50
C ILE A 33 8.41 -10.79 11.97
N ARG A 34 8.80 -11.84 11.23
CA ARG A 34 8.45 -13.22 11.55
C ARG A 34 9.08 -13.67 12.88
N LEU A 35 10.34 -13.32 13.12
CA LEU A 35 11.07 -13.63 14.35
C LEU A 35 10.47 -12.94 15.58
N HIS A 36 9.95 -11.71 15.40
CA HIS A 36 9.20 -10.99 16.42
C HIS A 36 7.79 -11.56 16.67
N LYS A 37 7.35 -12.52 15.84
CA LYS A 37 5.99 -13.11 15.86
C LYS A 37 4.90 -12.07 15.59
N ASP A 38 5.26 -11.02 14.86
CA ASP A 38 4.30 -10.04 14.37
C ASP A 38 3.52 -10.63 13.19
N ARG A 39 2.26 -10.20 13.05
CA ARG A 39 1.41 -10.59 11.93
C ARG A 39 1.60 -9.61 10.78
N ALA A 40 1.45 -10.11 9.56
CA ALA A 40 1.59 -9.31 8.36
C ALA A 40 0.54 -9.68 7.31
N ILE A 41 0.18 -8.68 6.51
CA ILE A 41 -0.51 -8.81 5.24
C ILE A 41 0.48 -8.41 4.17
N ILE A 42 0.79 -9.34 3.28
CA ILE A 42 1.78 -9.14 2.22
C ILE A 42 1.04 -9.07 0.89
N VAL A 43 1.13 -7.92 0.24
CA VAL A 43 0.57 -7.71 -1.09
C VAL A 43 1.69 -7.91 -2.10
N ASP A 44 1.73 -9.13 -2.65
CA ASP A 44 2.78 -9.59 -3.54
C ASP A 44 2.25 -9.69 -4.98
N THR A 45 2.50 -8.64 -5.76
CA THR A 45 2.10 -8.58 -7.17
C THR A 45 3.18 -9.06 -8.13
N THR A 46 4.32 -9.51 -7.60
CA THR A 46 5.48 -9.96 -8.39
C THR A 46 5.81 -11.45 -8.16
N GLY A 47 5.24 -12.06 -7.11
CA GLY A 47 5.52 -13.43 -6.68
C GLY A 47 6.81 -13.55 -5.86
N ALA A 48 7.50 -12.43 -5.59
CA ALA A 48 8.82 -12.45 -4.99
C ALA A 48 8.82 -12.88 -3.51
N PHE A 49 7.70 -12.73 -2.81
CA PHE A 49 7.59 -12.98 -1.37
C PHE A 49 6.90 -14.29 -1.07
N ILE A 50 5.87 -14.67 -1.82
CA ILE A 50 5.16 -15.94 -1.60
C ILE A 50 6.12 -17.13 -1.71
N ASP A 51 6.95 -17.18 -2.77
CA ASP A 51 7.90 -18.27 -2.99
C ASP A 51 8.95 -18.40 -1.87
N ARG A 52 9.23 -17.30 -1.17
CA ARG A 52 10.31 -17.21 -0.18
C ARG A 52 9.84 -17.35 1.26
N PHE A 53 8.66 -16.83 1.58
CA PHE A 53 8.24 -16.61 2.97
C PHE A 53 6.92 -17.28 3.34
N PHE A 54 6.18 -17.83 2.39
CA PHE A 54 4.91 -18.51 2.67
C PHE A 54 5.13 -19.84 3.39
N ASP A 55 4.51 -20.00 4.56
CA ASP A 55 4.44 -21.26 5.29
C ASP A 55 3.02 -21.84 5.18
N PRO A 56 2.80 -22.90 4.38
CA PRO A 56 1.49 -23.52 4.20
C PRO A 56 0.83 -24.04 5.48
N LYS A 57 1.57 -24.18 6.59
CA LYS A 57 1.03 -24.68 7.86
C LYS A 57 0.25 -23.63 8.64
N CYS A 58 0.55 -22.35 8.45
CA CYS A 58 -0.05 -21.27 9.24
C CYS A 58 -0.46 -20.05 8.41
N ASP A 59 0.18 -19.82 7.26
CA ASP A 59 -0.13 -18.68 6.42
C ASP A 59 -1.36 -18.94 5.55
N LYS A 60 -2.01 -17.85 5.17
CA LYS A 60 -3.24 -17.82 4.37
C LYS A 60 -2.96 -17.14 3.05
N LEU A 61 -3.62 -17.60 1.99
CA LEU A 61 -3.44 -17.09 0.63
C LEU A 61 -4.78 -16.59 0.08
N LEU A 62 -4.79 -15.41 -0.53
CA LEU A 62 -5.90 -14.89 -1.31
C LEU A 62 -5.44 -14.63 -2.75
N ASN A 63 -5.86 -15.51 -3.64
CA ASN A 63 -5.77 -15.38 -5.09
C ASN A 63 -6.78 -16.36 -5.74
N PRO A 64 -7.85 -15.89 -6.42
CA PRO A 64 -8.92 -16.76 -6.92
C PRO A 64 -8.45 -17.74 -8.00
N PHE A 65 -7.30 -17.48 -8.62
CA PHE A 65 -6.70 -18.34 -9.64
C PHE A 65 -5.79 -19.42 -9.06
N GLU A 66 -5.43 -19.34 -7.77
CA GLU A 66 -4.56 -20.32 -7.11
C GLU A 66 -5.36 -21.44 -6.43
N LYS A 67 -4.84 -22.67 -6.51
CA LYS A 67 -5.55 -23.87 -6.02
C LYS A 67 -5.71 -23.90 -4.49
N ASN A 68 -4.69 -23.42 -3.77
CA ASN A 68 -4.65 -23.43 -2.30
C ASN A 68 -5.07 -22.08 -1.69
N SER A 69 -5.73 -21.23 -2.47
CA SER A 69 -6.27 -19.98 -1.95
C SER A 69 -7.45 -20.25 -1.04
N GLU A 70 -7.52 -19.47 0.03
CA GLU A 70 -8.72 -19.31 0.83
C GLU A 70 -9.86 -18.79 -0.05
N GLN A 71 -11.06 -19.30 0.20
CA GLN A 71 -12.24 -18.94 -0.56
C GLN A 71 -13.00 -17.83 0.15
N TRP A 72 -12.84 -16.62 -0.35
CA TRP A 72 -13.48 -15.43 0.18
C TRP A 72 -14.72 -15.06 -0.64
N LEU A 73 -15.76 -14.60 0.06
CA LEU A 73 -16.93 -13.97 -0.53
C LEU A 73 -17.21 -12.65 0.19
N PRO A 74 -17.74 -11.61 -0.51
CA PRO A 74 -18.08 -10.31 0.09
C PRO A 74 -18.86 -10.41 1.41
N TRP A 75 -19.85 -11.30 1.46
CA TRP A 75 -20.73 -11.46 2.63
C TRP A 75 -20.03 -11.97 3.88
N ASN A 76 -18.84 -12.56 3.77
CA ASN A 76 -18.13 -13.09 4.93
C ASN A 76 -17.50 -11.97 5.79
N ASP A 77 -17.39 -10.76 5.25
CA ASP A 77 -16.90 -9.59 5.98
C ASP A 77 -17.97 -8.51 6.21
N CYS A 78 -19.23 -8.84 5.94
CA CYS A 78 -20.40 -8.00 6.26
C CYS A 78 -21.09 -8.45 7.55
N PHE A 79 -20.79 -7.78 8.66
CA PHE A 79 -21.43 -8.03 9.96
C PHE A 79 -22.54 -7.02 10.25
N GLU A 80 -22.39 -5.79 9.75
CA GLU A 80 -23.35 -4.70 9.93
C GLU A 80 -23.84 -4.12 8.61
N ALA A 81 -24.94 -3.37 8.64
CA ALA A 81 -25.52 -2.73 7.45
C ALA A 81 -24.52 -1.79 6.72
N ALA A 82 -23.62 -1.14 7.47
CA ALA A 82 -22.60 -0.25 6.91
C ALA A 82 -21.52 -1.01 6.12
N ASP A 83 -21.24 -2.27 6.46
CA ASP A 83 -20.18 -3.05 5.80
C ASP A 83 -20.48 -3.29 4.31
N PHE A 84 -21.76 -3.44 3.95
CA PHE A 84 -22.17 -3.60 2.55
C PHE A 84 -21.79 -2.38 1.70
N HIS A 85 -21.93 -1.18 2.26
CA HIS A 85 -21.53 0.05 1.59
C HIS A 85 -20.00 0.15 1.49
N ASP A 86 -19.28 -0.21 2.54
CA ASP A 86 -17.81 -0.16 2.54
C ASP A 86 -17.17 -1.16 1.57
N ILE A 87 -17.73 -2.36 1.46
CA ILE A 87 -17.31 -3.32 0.45
C ILE A 87 -17.63 -2.77 -0.94
N ALA A 88 -18.83 -2.25 -1.16
CA ALA A 88 -19.23 -1.69 -2.45
C ALA A 88 -18.33 -0.53 -2.90
N SER A 89 -17.97 0.38 -2.00
CA SER A 89 -17.09 1.51 -2.29
C SER A 89 -15.68 1.08 -2.68
N SER A 90 -15.23 -0.09 -2.22
CA SER A 90 -13.93 -0.65 -2.61
C SER A 90 -13.88 -1.15 -4.06
N PHE A 91 -15.02 -1.43 -4.69
CA PHE A 91 -15.11 -1.75 -6.12
C PHE A 91 -15.46 -0.53 -6.97
N SER A 92 -15.74 0.62 -6.35
CA SER A 92 -16.11 1.86 -7.03
C SER A 92 -14.87 2.71 -7.31
N ASN A 93 -14.83 3.34 -8.49
CA ASN A 93 -13.86 4.39 -8.80
C ASN A 93 -14.40 5.79 -8.49
N TYR A 94 -15.52 5.88 -7.76
CA TYR A 94 -16.15 7.16 -7.44
C TYR A 94 -15.18 8.07 -6.67
N THR A 95 -15.02 9.29 -7.18
CA THR A 95 -14.28 10.35 -6.50
C THR A 95 -15.21 11.55 -6.30
N PRO A 96 -15.43 12.03 -5.04
CA PRO A 96 -16.35 13.12 -4.76
C PRO A 96 -16.08 14.42 -5.54
N LYS A 97 -14.83 14.64 -5.95
CA LYS A 97 -14.40 15.82 -6.72
C LYS A 97 -14.96 15.88 -8.15
N LEU A 98 -15.36 14.76 -8.72
CA LEU A 98 -15.82 14.65 -10.11
C LEU A 98 -17.35 14.59 -10.24
N ASP A 99 -18.08 14.57 -9.12
CA ASP A 99 -19.54 14.36 -9.02
C ASP A 99 -20.09 13.39 -10.10
N ASP A 100 -19.46 12.23 -10.21
CA ASP A 100 -19.85 11.23 -11.20
C ASP A 100 -21.12 10.51 -10.73
N PHE A 101 -22.24 10.94 -11.30
CA PHE A 101 -23.57 10.37 -11.07
C PHE A 101 -23.59 8.85 -11.29
N PHE A 102 -22.94 8.33 -12.33
CA PHE A 102 -22.99 6.90 -12.66
C PHE A 102 -22.14 6.07 -11.70
N ALA A 103 -20.94 6.54 -11.35
CA ALA A 103 -20.09 5.86 -10.39
C ALA A 103 -20.71 5.81 -8.99
N LYS A 104 -21.29 6.93 -8.53
CA LYS A 104 -21.98 7.01 -7.24
C LYS A 104 -23.16 6.05 -7.16
N ASN A 105 -24.01 6.04 -8.19
CA ASN A 105 -25.18 5.16 -8.20
C ASN A 105 -24.81 3.69 -8.42
N ALA A 106 -23.76 3.38 -9.18
CA ALA A 106 -23.25 2.01 -9.31
C ALA A 106 -22.84 1.43 -7.95
N GLU A 107 -22.15 2.22 -7.12
CA GLU A 107 -21.79 1.83 -5.76
C GLU A 107 -23.00 1.56 -4.87
N LEU A 108 -24.02 2.43 -4.91
CA LEU A 108 -25.26 2.24 -4.17
C LEU A 108 -25.99 0.97 -4.61
N VAL A 109 -26.08 0.73 -5.92
CA VAL A 109 -26.69 -0.48 -6.47
C VAL A 109 -25.91 -1.73 -6.05
N LEU A 110 -24.58 -1.69 -6.03
CA LEU A 110 -23.77 -2.81 -5.54
C LEU A 110 -24.03 -3.12 -4.07
N SER A 111 -24.10 -2.08 -3.22
CA SER A 111 -24.42 -2.22 -1.80
C SER A 111 -25.80 -2.87 -1.60
N GLU A 112 -26.82 -2.42 -2.33
CA GLU A 112 -28.16 -3.02 -2.28
C GLU A 112 -28.18 -4.44 -2.86
N ALA A 113 -27.41 -4.72 -3.92
CA ALA A 113 -27.30 -6.06 -4.50
C ALA A 113 -26.70 -7.06 -3.49
N LEU A 114 -25.65 -6.66 -2.78
CA LEU A 114 -25.04 -7.47 -1.74
C LEU A 114 -26.03 -7.72 -0.58
N LYS A 115 -26.85 -6.73 -0.21
CA LYS A 115 -27.92 -6.91 0.79
C LYS A 115 -29.01 -7.86 0.31
N LEU A 116 -29.44 -7.75 -0.95
CA LEU A 116 -30.49 -8.58 -1.54
C LEU A 116 -30.11 -10.07 -1.54
N TYR A 117 -28.84 -10.37 -1.80
CA TYR A 117 -28.30 -11.73 -1.87
C TYR A 117 -27.58 -12.17 -0.59
N LYS A 118 -27.78 -11.49 0.54
CA LYS A 118 -27.05 -11.77 1.78
C LYS A 118 -27.35 -13.15 2.39
N ASP A 119 -28.59 -13.63 2.23
CA ASP A 119 -29.06 -14.87 2.84
C ASP A 119 -28.63 -16.08 2.01
N ASP A 120 -28.77 -15.97 0.67
CA ASP A 120 -28.33 -17.00 -0.28
C ASP A 120 -26.79 -17.07 -0.42
N LYS A 121 -26.09 -15.93 -0.25
CA LYS A 121 -24.65 -15.74 -0.52
C LYS A 121 -24.21 -16.25 -1.90
N ASP A 122 -25.11 -16.17 -2.87
CA ASP A 122 -24.90 -16.70 -4.22
C ASP A 122 -24.26 -15.63 -5.12
N ILE A 123 -22.94 -15.72 -5.26
CA ILE A 123 -22.15 -14.82 -6.11
C ILE A 123 -22.52 -14.94 -7.59
N ILE A 124 -22.90 -16.14 -8.06
CA ILE A 124 -23.26 -16.38 -9.46
C ILE A 124 -24.58 -15.68 -9.77
N LYS A 125 -25.57 -15.79 -8.88
CA LYS A 125 -26.87 -15.10 -9.00
C LYS A 125 -26.73 -13.59 -8.95
N LEU A 126 -25.88 -13.06 -8.07
CA LEU A 126 -25.55 -11.63 -8.03
C LEU A 126 -24.96 -11.15 -9.37
N ILE A 127 -23.96 -11.87 -9.87
CA ILE A 127 -23.30 -11.54 -11.14
C ILE A 127 -24.29 -11.62 -12.31
N HIS A 128 -25.10 -12.68 -12.37
CA HIS A 128 -26.12 -12.84 -13.41
C HIS A 128 -27.08 -11.65 -13.43
N THR A 129 -27.56 -11.25 -12.26
CA THR A 129 -28.50 -10.13 -12.11
C THR A 129 -27.89 -8.81 -12.58
N ILE A 130 -26.60 -8.57 -12.30
CA ILE A 130 -25.96 -7.30 -12.63
C ILE A 130 -25.47 -7.25 -14.07
N ILE A 131 -24.84 -8.31 -14.57
CA ILE A 131 -24.11 -8.28 -15.85
C ILE A 131 -24.94 -8.84 -17.01
N TYR A 132 -25.76 -9.87 -16.75
CA TYR A 132 -26.40 -10.66 -17.82
C TYR A 132 -27.89 -10.41 -17.97
N SER A 133 -28.54 -9.82 -16.97
CA SER A 133 -29.96 -9.46 -17.03
C SER A 133 -30.23 -8.26 -17.94
N ASP A 134 -31.33 -8.32 -18.69
CA ASP A 134 -31.86 -7.17 -19.39
C ASP A 134 -32.38 -6.09 -18.41
N ASN A 135 -32.64 -4.88 -18.90
CA ASN A 135 -33.09 -3.77 -18.05
C ASN A 135 -34.39 -4.09 -17.28
N ARG A 136 -35.30 -4.89 -17.85
CA ARG A 136 -36.55 -5.25 -17.17
C ARG A 136 -36.29 -6.16 -15.99
N GLN A 137 -35.47 -7.20 -16.18
CA GLN A 137 -35.06 -8.12 -15.12
C GLN A 137 -34.24 -7.40 -14.05
N PHE A 138 -33.32 -6.53 -14.46
CA PHE A 138 -32.50 -5.72 -13.56
C PHE A 138 -33.37 -4.80 -12.70
N ALA A 139 -34.23 -3.98 -13.31
CA ALA A 139 -35.14 -3.11 -12.56
C ALA A 139 -36.11 -3.88 -11.66
N LYS A 140 -36.61 -5.04 -12.13
CA LYS A 140 -37.45 -5.92 -11.31
C LYS A 140 -36.73 -6.44 -10.08
N ALA A 141 -35.44 -6.79 -10.18
CA ALA A 141 -34.64 -7.26 -9.05
C ALA A 141 -34.49 -6.19 -7.95
N PHE A 142 -34.39 -4.91 -8.34
CA PHE A 142 -34.17 -3.79 -7.41
C PHE A 142 -35.45 -3.04 -6.99
N ARG A 143 -36.64 -3.46 -7.45
CA ARG A 143 -37.91 -2.73 -7.25
C ARG A 143 -38.26 -2.44 -5.78
N ASN A 144 -37.85 -3.30 -4.85
CA ASN A 144 -38.14 -3.16 -3.41
C ASN A 144 -36.91 -2.73 -2.60
N THR A 145 -35.95 -2.06 -3.24
CA THR A 145 -34.69 -1.61 -2.60
C THR A 145 -34.60 -0.08 -2.59
N ALA A 146 -33.60 0.45 -1.88
CA ALA A 146 -33.37 1.89 -1.79
C ALA A 146 -33.03 2.56 -3.16
N VAL A 147 -32.59 1.78 -4.15
CA VAL A 147 -32.22 2.26 -5.49
C VAL A 147 -33.37 2.20 -6.51
N SER A 148 -34.58 1.79 -6.09
CA SER A 148 -35.78 1.70 -6.95
C SER A 148 -36.20 3.02 -7.58
N GLY A 149 -35.84 4.17 -6.98
CA GLY A 149 -36.10 5.48 -7.57
C GLY A 149 -35.16 5.85 -8.72
N ILE A 150 -34.01 5.16 -8.85
CA ILE A 150 -32.97 5.45 -9.84
C ILE A 150 -32.96 4.37 -10.94
N ILE A 151 -33.19 3.11 -10.56
CA ILE A 151 -33.27 1.98 -11.48
C ILE A 151 -34.74 1.76 -11.87
N SER A 152 -35.08 2.00 -13.13
CA SER A 152 -36.44 1.94 -13.65
C SER A 152 -36.53 1.31 -15.03
N GLU A 153 -37.62 0.57 -15.27
CA GLU A 153 -37.97 0.07 -16.59
C GLU A 153 -38.25 1.20 -17.60
N SER A 154 -38.77 2.34 -17.12
CA SER A 154 -39.10 3.50 -17.96
C SER A 154 -37.91 4.38 -18.31
N ALA A 155 -36.84 4.34 -17.50
CA ALA A 155 -35.62 5.13 -17.68
C ALA A 155 -34.45 4.21 -18.10
N LEU A 156 -34.55 3.66 -19.30
CA LEU A 156 -33.64 2.62 -19.80
C LEU A 156 -32.20 3.11 -19.93
N GLU A 157 -31.96 4.31 -20.47
CA GLU A 157 -30.61 4.84 -20.67
C GLU A 157 -29.86 5.02 -19.34
N THR A 158 -30.51 5.61 -18.35
CA THR A 158 -29.92 5.81 -17.01
C THR A 158 -29.63 4.49 -16.32
N SER A 159 -30.61 3.58 -16.31
CA SER A 159 -30.48 2.27 -15.65
C SER A 159 -29.39 1.42 -16.32
N ALA A 160 -29.36 1.38 -17.65
CA ALA A 160 -28.32 0.68 -18.41
C ALA A 160 -26.94 1.31 -18.23
N GLY A 161 -26.86 2.65 -18.13
CA GLY A 161 -25.60 3.35 -17.84
C GLY A 161 -25.03 3.00 -16.46
N ILE A 162 -25.88 2.94 -15.44
CA ILE A 162 -25.48 2.51 -14.09
C ILE A 162 -25.09 1.03 -14.09
N GLN A 163 -25.89 0.16 -14.71
CA GLN A 163 -25.61 -1.27 -14.83
C GLN A 163 -24.28 -1.54 -15.56
N SER A 164 -24.00 -0.79 -16.64
CA SER A 164 -22.74 -0.89 -17.40
C SER A 164 -21.52 -0.47 -16.58
N THR A 165 -21.62 0.66 -15.87
CA THR A 165 -20.57 1.12 -14.96
C THR A 165 -20.32 0.11 -13.84
N LEU A 166 -21.39 -0.39 -13.23
CA LEU A 166 -21.32 -1.40 -12.18
C LEU A 166 -20.70 -2.71 -12.69
N GLY A 167 -21.14 -3.20 -13.85
CA GLY A 167 -20.65 -4.45 -14.44
C GLY A 167 -19.13 -4.42 -14.68
N LYS A 168 -18.59 -3.29 -15.15
CA LYS A 168 -17.14 -3.10 -15.30
C LYS A 168 -16.41 -3.23 -13.96
N ASN A 169 -16.92 -2.56 -12.93
CA ASN A 169 -16.31 -2.49 -11.60
C ASN A 169 -16.25 -3.85 -10.88
N ILE A 170 -17.26 -4.71 -11.09
CA ILE A 170 -17.37 -5.99 -10.38
C ILE A 170 -16.88 -7.20 -11.19
N THR A 171 -16.25 -6.99 -12.35
CA THR A 171 -15.76 -8.08 -13.21
C THR A 171 -14.89 -9.07 -12.43
N SER A 172 -14.10 -8.57 -11.48
CA SER A 172 -13.23 -9.38 -10.61
C SER A 172 -13.99 -10.38 -9.72
N LEU A 173 -15.25 -10.08 -9.34
CA LEU A 173 -16.08 -11.00 -8.55
C LEU A 173 -16.40 -12.29 -9.31
N GLN A 174 -16.35 -12.29 -10.65
CA GLN A 174 -16.58 -13.48 -11.48
C GLN A 174 -15.55 -14.59 -11.25
N TYR A 175 -14.38 -14.25 -10.69
CA TYR A 175 -13.34 -15.22 -10.39
C TYR A 175 -13.55 -15.93 -9.04
N LEU A 176 -14.48 -15.45 -8.21
CA LEU A 176 -14.77 -16.05 -6.91
C LEU A 176 -15.60 -17.32 -7.06
N LYS A 177 -15.31 -18.32 -6.22
CA LYS A 177 -16.05 -19.58 -6.17
C LYS A 177 -17.19 -19.47 -5.15
N PRO A 178 -18.37 -20.04 -5.45
CA PRO A 178 -19.46 -20.11 -4.49
C PRO A 178 -19.08 -20.98 -3.29
N GLY A 179 -19.71 -20.73 -2.14
CA GLY A 179 -19.50 -21.54 -0.92
C GLY A 179 -18.24 -21.19 -0.12
N GLY A 180 -17.51 -20.14 -0.48
CA GLY A 180 -16.36 -19.69 0.30
C GLY A 180 -16.75 -19.18 1.69
N SER A 181 -15.98 -19.56 2.72
CA SER A 181 -16.25 -19.23 4.12
C SER A 181 -15.18 -18.35 4.78
N PHE A 182 -14.09 -18.03 4.07
CA PHE A 182 -13.01 -17.23 4.66
C PHE A 182 -13.46 -15.79 4.88
N SER A 183 -13.20 -15.26 6.08
CA SER A 183 -13.39 -13.85 6.46
C SER A 183 -12.05 -13.24 6.85
N ILE A 184 -11.75 -12.08 6.26
CA ILE A 184 -10.54 -11.33 6.57
C ILE A 184 -10.63 -10.74 7.98
N LYS A 185 -11.78 -10.18 8.37
CA LYS A 185 -12.02 -9.60 9.70
C LYS A 185 -11.92 -10.65 10.80
N GLU A 186 -12.50 -11.84 10.61
CA GLU A 186 -12.37 -12.92 11.60
C GLU A 186 -10.93 -13.40 11.73
N TRP A 187 -10.23 -13.63 10.60
CA TRP A 187 -8.81 -13.96 10.62
C TRP A 187 -8.01 -12.87 11.35
N PHE A 188 -8.32 -11.60 11.10
CA PHE A 188 -7.65 -10.45 11.70
C PHE A 188 -7.84 -10.35 13.21
N SER A 189 -9.06 -10.60 13.70
CA SER A 189 -9.44 -10.51 15.12
C SER A 189 -9.13 -11.79 15.90
N ASN A 190 -8.86 -12.91 15.24
CA ASN A 190 -8.51 -14.16 15.91
C ASN A 190 -7.10 -14.08 16.51
N SER A 191 -7.03 -14.15 17.84
CA SER A 191 -5.77 -14.09 18.60
C SER A 191 -4.93 -15.35 18.52
N ASN A 192 -5.53 -16.48 18.10
CA ASN A 192 -4.83 -17.75 17.87
C ASN A 192 -4.12 -17.78 16.51
N GLU A 193 -4.50 -16.90 15.58
CA GLU A 193 -3.85 -16.80 14.28
C GLU A 193 -2.47 -16.13 14.43
N THR A 194 -1.43 -16.89 14.12
CA THR A 194 -0.04 -16.38 14.10
C THR A 194 0.52 -16.25 12.69
N GLY A 195 -0.21 -16.73 11.69
CA GLY A 195 0.18 -16.69 10.30
C GLY A 195 0.09 -15.30 9.68
N TRP A 196 0.62 -15.19 8.48
CA TRP A 196 0.50 -14.04 7.60
C TRP A 196 -0.55 -14.29 6.53
N LEU A 197 -1.13 -13.21 6.02
CA LEU A 197 -2.04 -13.24 4.88
C LEU A 197 -1.31 -12.75 3.63
N PHE A 198 -1.14 -13.63 2.67
CA PHE A 198 -0.58 -13.30 1.37
C PHE A 198 -1.71 -12.99 0.40
N ILE A 199 -1.70 -11.79 -0.15
CA ILE A 199 -2.56 -11.38 -1.25
C ILE A 199 -1.68 -11.36 -2.48
N THR A 200 -1.93 -12.26 -3.43
CA THR A 200 -1.06 -12.41 -4.60
C THR A 200 -1.80 -12.15 -5.90
N ALA A 201 -1.07 -11.64 -6.87
CA ALA A 201 -1.51 -11.63 -8.26
C ALA A 201 -0.28 -11.69 -9.17
N ASN A 202 -0.26 -12.64 -10.10
CA ASN A 202 0.77 -12.66 -11.13
C ASN A 202 0.64 -11.40 -12.02
N PRO A 203 1.73 -10.92 -12.67
CA PRO A 203 1.66 -9.73 -13.53
C PRO A 203 0.54 -9.76 -14.57
N ASN A 204 0.27 -10.93 -15.15
CA ASN A 204 -0.80 -11.12 -16.15
C ASN A 204 -2.22 -11.10 -15.56
N GLN A 205 -2.36 -11.33 -14.25
CA GLN A 205 -3.63 -11.35 -13.51
C GLN A 205 -3.92 -10.02 -12.82
N ARG A 206 -2.90 -9.19 -12.61
CA ARG A 206 -2.95 -7.97 -11.79
C ARG A 206 -4.09 -7.04 -12.18
N ALA A 207 -4.26 -6.75 -13.47
CA ALA A 207 -5.34 -5.87 -13.93
C ALA A 207 -6.73 -6.41 -13.56
N ALA A 208 -6.92 -7.74 -13.64
CA ALA A 208 -8.18 -8.40 -13.33
C ALA A 208 -8.45 -8.52 -11.82
N LEU A 209 -7.40 -8.69 -11.00
CA LEU A 209 -7.52 -8.86 -9.55
C LEU A 209 -7.38 -7.56 -8.76
N CYS A 210 -6.93 -6.46 -9.38
CA CYS A 210 -6.70 -5.19 -8.70
C CYS A 210 -7.89 -4.72 -7.83
N PRO A 211 -9.16 -4.83 -8.31
CA PRO A 211 -10.31 -4.45 -7.48
C PRO A 211 -10.50 -5.33 -6.25
N LEU A 212 -10.28 -6.64 -6.38
CA LEU A 212 -10.35 -7.57 -5.25
C LEU A 212 -9.26 -7.30 -4.23
N ILE A 213 -8.01 -7.11 -4.68
CA ILE A 213 -6.87 -6.81 -3.81
C ILE A 213 -7.15 -5.56 -2.99
N SER A 214 -7.66 -4.52 -3.65
CA SER A 214 -7.96 -3.24 -3.01
C SER A 214 -9.09 -3.37 -2.00
N ALA A 215 -10.13 -4.15 -2.29
CA ALA A 215 -11.18 -4.47 -1.34
C ALA A 215 -10.67 -5.25 -0.13
N TRP A 216 -9.83 -6.26 -0.32
CA TRP A 216 -9.23 -7.02 0.78
C TRP A 216 -8.36 -6.16 1.69
N ILE A 217 -7.57 -5.25 1.12
CA ILE A 217 -6.78 -4.29 1.89
C ILE A 217 -7.69 -3.33 2.65
N SER A 218 -8.75 -2.80 2.02
CA SER A 218 -9.74 -1.95 2.68
C SER A 218 -10.40 -2.64 3.88
N ILE A 219 -10.81 -3.91 3.72
CA ILE A 219 -11.41 -4.71 4.79
C ILE A 219 -10.42 -4.92 5.93
N ALA A 220 -9.16 -5.26 5.62
CA ALA A 220 -8.13 -5.46 6.62
C ALA A 220 -7.77 -4.17 7.37
N ILE A 221 -7.72 -3.02 6.68
CA ILE A 221 -7.56 -1.71 7.29
C ILE A 221 -8.73 -1.42 8.23
N LYS A 222 -9.96 -1.66 7.82
CA LYS A 222 -11.12 -1.46 8.70
C LYS A 222 -11.04 -2.37 9.94
N ALA A 223 -10.69 -3.64 9.75
CA ALA A 223 -10.50 -4.59 10.85
C ALA A 223 -9.43 -4.11 11.85
N LEU A 224 -8.33 -3.53 11.35
CA LEU A 224 -7.31 -2.88 12.16
C LEU A 224 -7.90 -1.75 13.01
N MET A 225 -8.66 -0.86 12.39
CA MET A 225 -9.24 0.32 13.04
C MET A 225 -10.35 -0.04 14.04
N CYS A 226 -10.91 -1.24 13.98
CA CYS A 226 -11.88 -1.78 14.94
C CYS A 226 -11.23 -2.43 16.18
N ARG A 227 -9.91 -2.61 16.22
CA ARG A 227 -9.24 -3.16 17.40
C ARG A 227 -9.44 -2.28 18.62
N ASN A 228 -9.44 -2.89 19.81
CA ASN A 228 -9.36 -2.15 21.06
C ASN A 228 -7.89 -1.82 21.39
N PRO A 229 -7.46 -0.55 21.31
CA PRO A 229 -6.06 -0.15 21.54
C PRO A 229 -5.50 -0.55 22.91
N ASN A 230 -6.38 -0.66 23.91
CA ASN A 230 -5.98 -0.93 25.30
C ASN A 230 -5.66 -2.41 25.55
N HIS A 231 -6.18 -3.31 24.69
CA HIS A 231 -6.06 -4.75 24.87
C HIS A 231 -5.28 -5.44 23.76
N ASP A 232 -5.39 -4.97 22.52
CA ASP A 232 -4.67 -5.51 21.36
C ASP A 232 -3.79 -4.43 20.74
N ASN A 233 -2.54 -4.44 21.17
CA ASN A 233 -1.53 -3.48 20.74
C ASN A 233 -0.37 -4.18 20.02
N LYS A 234 -0.60 -5.36 19.43
CA LYS A 234 0.42 -6.04 18.62
C LYS A 234 0.53 -5.38 17.26
N ASN A 235 1.74 -5.37 16.71
CA ASN A 235 1.96 -4.82 15.39
C ASN A 235 1.25 -5.69 14.33
N MET A 236 0.58 -5.02 13.40
CA MET A 236 0.09 -5.60 12.17
C MET A 236 0.75 -4.89 11.00
N TRP A 237 1.56 -5.63 10.27
CA TRP A 237 2.32 -5.10 9.15
C TRP A 237 1.53 -5.19 7.85
N PHE A 238 1.51 -4.11 7.09
CA PHE A 238 0.97 -4.07 5.72
C PHE A 238 2.16 -3.84 4.79
N ILE A 239 2.55 -4.88 4.06
CA ILE A 239 3.69 -4.85 3.15
C ILE A 239 3.16 -4.70 1.73
N LEU A 240 3.33 -3.51 1.18
CA LEU A 240 2.89 -3.12 -0.16
C LEU A 240 4.13 -2.94 -1.03
N ASP A 241 4.58 -3.99 -1.73
CA ASP A 241 5.83 -3.98 -2.52
C ASP A 241 5.88 -2.85 -3.55
N GLU A 242 4.74 -2.56 -4.18
CA GLU A 242 4.56 -1.43 -5.08
C GLU A 242 3.18 -0.82 -4.83
N LEU A 243 3.12 0.33 -4.16
CA LEU A 243 1.84 0.97 -3.83
C LEU A 243 1.03 1.38 -5.07
N PRO A 244 1.61 1.99 -6.13
CA PRO A 244 0.90 2.25 -7.39
C PRO A 244 0.42 1.00 -8.14
N ALA A 245 0.79 -0.20 -7.69
CA ALA A 245 0.26 -1.44 -8.23
C ALA A 245 -1.23 -1.63 -8.03
N LEU A 246 -1.71 -1.01 -6.96
CA LEU A 246 -3.06 -1.12 -6.47
C LEU A 246 -3.90 -0.04 -7.15
N GLN A 247 -5.19 -0.30 -7.26
CA GLN A 247 -6.12 0.77 -7.57
C GLN A 247 -6.19 1.71 -6.35
N LYS A 248 -6.95 2.80 -6.48
CA LYS A 248 -7.16 3.69 -5.33
C LYS A 248 -7.77 2.90 -4.15
N VAL A 249 -7.02 2.81 -3.05
CA VAL A 249 -7.50 2.26 -1.77
C VAL A 249 -7.94 3.44 -0.93
N SER A 250 -9.22 3.78 -0.99
CA SER A 250 -9.77 4.99 -0.36
C SER A 250 -9.55 5.08 1.16
N SER A 251 -9.41 3.94 1.84
CA SER A 251 -9.16 3.88 3.29
C SER A 251 -7.68 4.06 3.67
N LEU A 252 -6.75 3.95 2.72
CA LEU A 252 -5.31 3.98 3.00
C LEU A 252 -4.82 5.32 3.57
N PRO A 253 -5.21 6.51 3.05
CA PRO A 253 -4.79 7.79 3.61
C PRO A 253 -5.18 7.94 5.09
N VAL A 254 -6.41 7.56 5.44
CA VAL A 254 -6.91 7.59 6.83
C VAL A 254 -6.17 6.57 7.68
N ALA A 255 -5.89 5.38 7.15
CA ALA A 255 -5.12 4.36 7.83
C ALA A 255 -3.70 4.83 8.19
N LEU A 256 -3.00 5.47 7.26
CA LEU A 256 -1.66 6.02 7.52
C LEU A 256 -1.67 7.09 8.63
N ALA A 257 -2.75 7.85 8.75
CA ALA A 257 -2.85 8.90 9.77
C ALA A 257 -3.22 8.35 11.16
N GLU A 258 -4.13 7.36 11.22
CA GLU A 258 -4.78 6.98 12.47
C GLU A 258 -4.44 5.57 12.98
N SER A 259 -3.83 4.71 12.16
CA SER A 259 -3.61 3.30 12.51
C SER A 259 -2.60 3.08 13.64
N ARG A 260 -1.78 4.08 13.97
CA ARG A 260 -0.73 3.98 15.00
C ARG A 260 -1.25 3.49 16.35
N LYS A 261 -2.40 4.00 16.79
CA LYS A 261 -3.02 3.60 18.07
C LYS A 261 -3.56 2.16 18.05
N TYR A 262 -3.80 1.62 16.86
CA TYR A 262 -4.29 0.25 16.65
C TYR A 262 -3.18 -0.76 16.29
N GLY A 263 -1.91 -0.32 16.29
CA GLY A 263 -0.76 -1.19 15.98
C GLY A 263 -0.46 -1.34 14.48
N GLY A 264 -0.98 -0.47 13.61
CA GLY A 264 -0.69 -0.52 12.17
C GLY A 264 0.73 -0.11 11.81
N CYS A 265 1.40 -0.93 11.00
CA CYS A 265 2.74 -0.66 10.45
C CYS A 265 2.71 -0.82 8.92
N PHE A 266 2.69 0.28 8.17
CA PHE A 266 2.70 0.24 6.70
C PHE A 266 4.12 0.34 6.15
N VAL A 267 4.44 -0.55 5.20
CA VAL A 267 5.66 -0.49 4.38
C VAL A 267 5.23 -0.42 2.94
N ALA A 268 5.57 0.67 2.24
CA ALA A 268 5.17 0.90 0.87
C ALA A 268 6.37 1.12 -0.03
N GLY A 269 6.44 0.38 -1.14
CA GLY A 269 7.37 0.65 -2.23
C GLY A 269 6.77 1.62 -3.23
N LEU A 270 7.63 2.49 -3.78
CA LEU A 270 7.26 3.50 -4.77
C LEU A 270 8.36 3.62 -5.83
N GLN A 271 8.04 3.36 -7.09
CA GLN A 271 8.99 3.61 -8.18
C GLN A 271 9.03 5.06 -8.64
N ASN A 272 7.85 5.66 -8.80
CA ASN A 272 7.69 7.00 -9.34
C ASN A 272 6.49 7.68 -8.68
N ILE A 273 6.69 8.91 -8.21
CA ILE A 273 5.64 9.70 -7.56
C ILE A 273 4.48 10.00 -8.53
N HIS A 274 4.74 10.18 -9.83
CA HIS A 274 3.71 10.50 -10.82
C HIS A 274 2.64 9.40 -10.98
N GLN A 275 3.02 8.13 -10.83
CA GLN A 275 2.04 7.04 -10.89
C GLN A 275 1.09 7.11 -9.69
N LEU A 276 1.62 7.44 -8.51
CA LEU A 276 0.79 7.64 -7.32
C LEU A 276 -0.12 8.87 -7.48
N GLU A 277 0.42 9.97 -8.02
CA GLU A 277 -0.34 11.20 -8.30
C GLU A 277 -1.47 10.99 -9.30
N ALA A 278 -1.32 10.08 -10.27
CA ALA A 278 -2.39 9.71 -11.18
C ALA A 278 -3.55 8.97 -10.47
N ILE A 279 -3.27 8.25 -9.38
CA ILE A 279 -4.25 7.45 -8.64
C ILE A 279 -4.94 8.29 -7.55
N TYR A 280 -4.19 9.02 -6.73
CA TYR A 280 -4.72 9.76 -5.58
C TYR A 280 -4.82 11.28 -5.84
N GLY A 281 -4.13 11.81 -6.85
CA GLY A 281 -3.99 13.25 -7.07
C GLY A 281 -2.85 13.85 -6.25
N ALA A 282 -2.26 14.94 -6.76
CA ALA A 282 -1.03 15.52 -6.22
C ALA A 282 -1.10 15.90 -4.73
N ALA A 283 -2.19 16.57 -4.31
CA ALA A 283 -2.35 17.02 -2.92
C ALA A 283 -2.50 15.85 -1.94
N GLU A 284 -3.30 14.84 -2.29
CA GLU A 284 -3.50 13.66 -1.44
C GLU A 284 -2.21 12.84 -1.35
N CYS A 285 -1.48 12.68 -2.47
CA CYS A 285 -0.17 12.03 -2.48
C CYS A 285 0.84 12.72 -1.58
N ALA A 286 0.92 14.05 -1.62
CA ALA A 286 1.85 14.80 -0.79
C ALA A 286 1.59 14.54 0.71
N SER A 287 0.32 14.60 1.14
CA SER A 287 -0.07 14.28 2.51
C SER A 287 0.20 12.83 2.89
N MET A 288 -0.10 11.87 1.99
CA MET A 288 0.15 10.45 2.25
C MET A 288 1.64 10.13 2.40
N LEU A 289 2.49 10.66 1.52
CA LEU A 289 3.94 10.40 1.55
C LEU A 289 4.63 11.04 2.78
N ASP A 290 4.04 12.10 3.33
CA ASP A 290 4.54 12.74 4.55
C ASP A 290 4.38 11.84 5.78
N LEU A 291 3.28 11.08 5.86
CA LEU A 291 2.97 10.16 6.97
C LEU A 291 3.96 8.98 7.11
N PHE A 292 4.78 8.73 6.08
CA PHE A 292 5.89 7.78 6.17
C PHE A 292 7.13 8.45 6.76
N ASN A 293 7.35 8.29 8.06
CA ASN A 293 8.44 9.00 8.73
C ASN A 293 9.81 8.40 8.44
N SER A 294 9.89 7.08 8.27
CA SER A 294 11.13 6.42 7.83
C SER A 294 11.13 6.27 6.31
N LYS A 295 12.15 6.79 5.65
CA LYS A 295 12.24 6.82 4.18
C LYS A 295 13.59 6.27 3.72
N PHE A 296 13.53 5.30 2.82
CA PHE A 296 14.67 4.66 2.19
C PHE A 296 14.64 5.01 0.71
N ILE A 297 15.62 5.79 0.27
CA ILE A 297 15.66 6.40 -1.06
C ILE A 297 16.81 5.79 -1.83
N PHE A 298 16.47 4.82 -2.67
CA PHE A 298 17.36 4.23 -3.66
C PHE A 298 17.45 5.12 -4.91
N ARG A 299 18.25 4.68 -5.89
CA ARG A 299 18.32 5.33 -7.19
C ARG A 299 16.93 5.46 -7.82
N VAL A 300 16.62 6.66 -8.33
CA VAL A 300 15.41 6.94 -9.12
C VAL A 300 15.81 7.40 -10.51
N SER A 301 14.92 7.21 -11.50
CA SER A 301 15.23 7.49 -12.90
C SER A 301 14.72 8.85 -13.39
N ASP A 302 13.79 9.48 -12.68
CA ASP A 302 13.18 10.75 -13.08
C ASP A 302 13.58 11.93 -12.18
N GLN A 303 13.69 13.11 -12.78
CA GLN A 303 14.17 14.32 -12.11
C GLN A 303 13.20 14.82 -11.03
N VAL A 304 11.89 14.66 -11.21
CA VAL A 304 10.88 15.16 -10.26
C VAL A 304 10.95 14.35 -8.96
N THR A 305 10.96 13.03 -9.06
CA THR A 305 11.10 12.14 -7.91
C THR A 305 12.47 12.34 -7.24
N ALA A 306 13.54 12.53 -8.01
CA ALA A 306 14.86 12.83 -7.47
C ALA A 306 14.88 14.14 -6.67
N TYR A 307 14.27 15.21 -7.21
CA TYR A 307 14.19 16.50 -6.54
C TYR A 307 13.34 16.46 -5.27
N LYS A 308 12.15 15.85 -5.32
CA LYS A 308 11.30 15.64 -4.14
C LYS A 308 12.01 14.79 -3.07
N SER A 309 12.75 13.77 -3.49
CA SER A 309 13.56 12.93 -2.60
C SER A 309 14.69 13.71 -1.94
N ALA A 310 15.37 14.57 -2.70
CA ALA A 310 16.42 15.44 -2.20
C ALA A 310 15.90 16.44 -1.15
N LEU A 311 14.77 17.11 -1.42
CA LEU A 311 14.09 17.97 -0.44
C LEU A 311 13.66 17.20 0.81
N THR A 312 13.23 15.95 0.64
CA THR A 312 12.87 15.08 1.74
C THR A 312 14.06 14.75 2.65
N LEU A 313 15.25 14.57 2.07
CA LEU A 313 16.50 14.35 2.82
C LEU A 313 16.94 15.61 3.58
N GLY A 314 16.62 16.78 3.05
CA GLY A 314 16.75 18.07 3.74
C GLY A 314 17.81 18.98 3.14
N GLU A 315 17.98 20.12 3.79
CA GLU A 315 18.89 21.20 3.40
C GLU A 315 19.76 21.57 4.60
N GLN A 316 20.95 22.09 4.33
CA GLN A 316 21.88 22.63 5.31
C GLN A 316 22.21 24.08 4.98
N GLU A 317 22.41 24.88 6.02
CA GLU A 317 22.99 26.22 5.91
C GLU A 317 24.50 26.07 6.05
N ILE A 318 25.22 26.58 5.05
CA ILE A 318 26.67 26.61 5.01
C ILE A 318 27.15 28.06 4.95
N ILE A 319 28.19 28.36 5.71
CA ILE A 319 28.89 29.64 5.63
C ILE A 319 30.12 29.41 4.74
N GLU A 320 30.08 29.90 3.51
CA GLU A 320 31.20 29.85 2.58
C GLU A 320 32.03 31.12 2.72
N THR A 321 33.31 30.98 3.12
CA THR A 321 34.26 32.09 3.09
C THR A 321 34.80 32.24 1.67
N GLN A 322 34.53 33.40 1.06
CA GLN A 322 35.04 33.78 -0.25
C GLN A 322 36.21 34.74 -0.08
N GLU A 323 37.37 34.34 -0.60
CA GLU A 323 38.56 35.18 -0.67
C GLU A 323 38.65 35.82 -2.05
N ASN A 324 38.56 37.14 -2.11
CA ASN A 324 38.78 37.91 -3.33
C ASN A 324 40.21 38.48 -3.29
N LEU A 325 41.07 37.98 -4.18
CA LEU A 325 42.42 38.48 -4.38
C LEU A 325 42.40 39.60 -5.43
N SER A 326 42.73 40.82 -5.01
CA SER A 326 42.89 41.94 -5.94
C SER A 326 44.37 42.14 -6.27
N TYR A 327 44.77 41.79 -7.49
CA TYR A 327 46.13 42.04 -7.98
C TYR A 327 46.22 43.44 -8.59
N GLY A 328 47.01 44.32 -7.95
CA GLY A 328 47.34 45.65 -8.47
C GLY A 328 48.68 45.64 -9.22
N SER A 329 48.88 46.54 -10.17
CA SER A 329 50.14 46.67 -10.94
C SER A 329 51.35 47.21 -10.14
N ASN A 330 51.18 47.54 -8.86
CA ASN A 330 52.23 47.99 -7.95
C ASN A 330 52.40 47.02 -6.78
N THR A 331 53.63 46.60 -6.50
CA THR A 331 54.06 45.60 -5.50
C THR A 331 53.73 45.91 -4.04
N MET A 332 53.01 47.00 -3.74
CA MET A 332 52.76 47.50 -2.39
C MET A 332 51.28 47.48 -1.96
N ARG A 333 50.38 46.83 -2.71
CA ARG A 333 48.96 46.78 -2.33
C ARG A 333 48.23 45.53 -2.86
N ASP A 334 48.70 44.35 -2.46
CA ASP A 334 47.87 43.15 -2.54
C ASP A 334 46.89 43.17 -1.38
N GLY A 335 45.60 43.37 -1.69
CA GLY A 335 44.51 43.33 -0.72
C GLY A 335 43.81 41.98 -0.79
N VAL A 336 43.82 41.24 0.32
CA VAL A 336 42.95 40.06 0.49
C VAL A 336 41.66 40.54 1.14
N ASN A 337 40.54 40.40 0.43
CA ASN A 337 39.22 40.68 1.00
C ASN A 337 38.51 39.34 1.25
N MET A 338 38.25 39.03 2.53
CA MET A 338 37.54 37.81 2.94
C MET A 338 36.11 38.15 3.31
N ASN A 339 35.14 37.58 2.59
CA ASN A 339 33.73 37.75 2.87
C ASN A 339 33.09 36.40 3.21
N ASN A 340 32.36 36.33 4.31
CA ASN A 340 31.54 35.16 4.63
C ASN A 340 30.16 35.31 3.97
N VAL A 341 29.77 34.31 3.19
CA VAL A 341 28.47 34.25 2.53
C VAL A 341 27.71 33.05 3.06
N GLU A 342 26.58 33.30 3.71
CA GLU A 342 25.67 32.25 4.15
C GLU A 342 24.81 31.78 2.98
N ARG A 343 24.76 30.46 2.76
CA ARG A 343 24.02 29.83 1.67
C ARG A 343 23.28 28.59 2.17
N LYS A 344 22.04 28.43 1.71
CA LYS A 344 21.29 27.19 1.87
C LYS A 344 21.63 26.23 0.74
N LYS A 345 22.00 24.99 1.08
CA LYS A 345 22.38 23.94 0.13
C LYS A 345 21.63 22.65 0.44
N ILE A 346 21.12 21.99 -0.59
CA ILE A 346 20.53 20.65 -0.46
C ILE A 346 21.59 19.67 0.04
N LEU A 347 21.23 18.82 1.01
CA LEU A 347 22.17 17.85 1.62
C LEU A 347 22.67 16.81 0.60
N VAL A 348 21.77 16.33 -0.25
CA VAL A 348 22.05 15.35 -1.30
C VAL A 348 21.46 15.85 -2.59
N MET A 349 22.30 16.06 -3.61
CA MET A 349 21.86 16.57 -4.89
C MET A 349 20.96 15.54 -5.61
N PRO A 350 19.95 15.96 -6.39
CA PRO A 350 19.14 15.05 -7.19
C PRO A 350 19.98 14.16 -8.12
N SER A 351 21.07 14.71 -8.67
CA SER A 351 22.03 13.97 -9.50
C SER A 351 22.77 12.87 -8.72
N GLU A 352 23.06 13.06 -7.43
CA GLU A 352 23.67 12.01 -6.59
C GLU A 352 22.70 10.86 -6.37
N ILE A 353 21.41 11.16 -6.15
CA ILE A 353 20.35 10.15 -6.01
C ILE A 353 20.20 9.38 -7.33
N MET A 354 20.15 10.07 -8.47
CA MET A 354 20.00 9.43 -9.79
C MET A 354 21.21 8.56 -10.19
N ASN A 355 22.39 8.82 -9.62
CA ASN A 355 23.61 8.05 -9.88
C ASN A 355 23.98 7.09 -8.74
N LEU A 356 23.07 6.84 -7.79
CA LEU A 356 23.32 5.87 -6.72
C LEU A 356 23.57 4.47 -7.30
N PRO A 357 24.63 3.76 -6.86
CA PRO A 357 24.80 2.35 -7.21
C PRO A 357 23.63 1.49 -6.72
N ASP A 358 23.39 0.37 -7.40
CA ASP A 358 22.40 -0.60 -6.94
C ASP A 358 22.75 -1.12 -5.54
N LEU A 359 21.73 -1.54 -4.79
CA LEU A 359 21.81 -1.92 -3.37
C LEU A 359 22.30 -0.80 -2.44
N THR A 360 22.33 0.44 -2.90
CA THR A 360 22.68 1.61 -2.08
C THR A 360 21.50 2.56 -1.99
N CYS A 361 21.24 3.07 -0.78
CA CYS A 361 20.18 4.05 -0.54
C CYS A 361 20.62 5.13 0.47
N TYR A 362 19.95 6.27 0.41
CA TYR A 362 19.93 7.21 1.53
C TYR A 362 18.79 6.84 2.47
N VAL A 363 19.05 6.91 3.77
CA VAL A 363 18.07 6.60 4.80
C VAL A 363 17.82 7.82 5.65
N LYS A 364 16.55 8.18 5.79
CA LYS A 364 16.03 9.13 6.75
C LYS A 364 15.16 8.37 7.74
N LEU A 365 15.60 8.26 8.98
CA LEU A 365 14.85 7.60 10.05
C LEU A 365 13.88 8.58 10.72
N ALA A 366 12.83 8.04 11.34
CA ALA A 366 11.88 8.84 12.11
C ALA A 366 12.56 9.52 13.32
N GLY A 367 12.27 10.81 13.54
CA GLY A 367 12.81 11.58 14.65
C GLY A 367 14.06 12.38 14.28
N ASN A 368 14.84 12.78 15.28
CA ASN A 368 16.02 13.63 15.10
C ASN A 368 17.28 12.79 14.92
N PHE A 369 17.42 12.15 13.75
CA PHE A 369 18.61 11.38 13.37
C PHE A 369 19.20 11.92 12.08
N PRO A 370 20.54 11.92 11.94
CA PRO A 370 21.19 12.32 10.69
C PRO A 370 20.81 11.36 9.57
N ILE A 371 20.70 11.90 8.35
CA ILE A 371 20.60 11.05 7.16
C ILE A 371 21.89 10.24 6.99
N THR A 372 21.78 9.02 6.49
CA THR A 372 22.95 8.17 6.24
C THR A 372 22.86 7.49 4.89
N LYS A 373 24.00 7.19 4.28
CA LYS A 373 24.08 6.38 3.06
C LYS A 373 24.34 4.93 3.47
N LEU A 374 23.40 4.06 3.14
CA LEU A 374 23.45 2.63 3.46
C LEU A 374 23.73 1.83 2.19
N THR A 375 24.74 0.97 2.24
CA THR A 375 24.99 -0.06 1.21
C THR A 375 24.56 -1.41 1.76
N MET A 376 23.68 -2.11 1.05
CA MET A 376 23.12 -3.39 1.44
C MET A 376 23.85 -4.53 0.74
N GLN A 377 23.98 -5.66 1.43
CA GLN A 377 24.36 -6.90 0.79
C GLN A 377 23.13 -7.58 0.18
N LEU A 378 23.32 -8.20 -0.98
CA LEU A 378 22.26 -8.99 -1.60
C LEU A 378 21.92 -10.18 -0.71
N GLN A 379 20.67 -10.26 -0.28
CA GLN A 379 20.18 -11.34 0.56
C GLN A 379 19.90 -12.57 -0.30
N ASN A 380 20.88 -13.47 -0.37
CA ASN A 380 20.72 -14.81 -0.94
C ASN A 380 20.12 -15.74 0.12
N LEU A 381 18.81 -15.61 0.35
CA LEU A 381 18.09 -16.49 1.25
C LEU A 381 17.90 -17.87 0.59
N ASN A 382 18.89 -18.75 0.71
CA ASN A 382 18.62 -20.19 0.59
C ASN A 382 17.71 -20.59 1.76
N THR A 383 16.77 -21.51 1.54
CA THR A 383 15.82 -22.07 2.53
C THR A 383 16.46 -22.47 3.88
N ALA A 384 17.77 -22.70 3.92
CA ALA A 384 18.57 -22.91 5.12
C ALA A 384 18.68 -21.68 6.06
N PHE A 385 18.44 -20.45 5.59
CA PHE A 385 18.68 -19.23 6.38
C PHE A 385 17.63 -18.99 7.46
N VAL A 386 16.38 -19.46 7.28
CA VAL A 386 15.34 -19.44 8.33
C VAL A 386 15.75 -20.34 9.51
N TRP A 387 16.48 -21.42 9.23
CA TRP A 387 17.09 -22.29 10.25
C TRP A 387 18.40 -21.70 10.82
N GLY A 388 19.24 -21.11 9.97
CA GLY A 388 20.50 -20.48 10.37
C GLY A 388 20.32 -19.29 11.31
N TYR A 389 19.27 -18.49 11.11
CA TYR A 389 18.96 -17.35 11.99
C TYR A 389 18.48 -17.79 13.38
N LYS A 390 17.78 -18.93 13.48
CA LYS A 390 17.48 -19.60 14.77
C LYS A 390 18.74 -20.10 15.48
N LEU A 391 19.75 -20.56 14.73
CA LEU A 391 21.03 -21.05 15.27
C LEU A 391 21.92 -19.89 15.75
N LEU A 392 22.01 -18.80 14.98
CA LEU A 392 22.77 -17.60 15.33
C LEU A 392 22.26 -16.94 16.62
N LYS A 393 20.94 -16.96 16.86
CA LYS A 393 20.33 -16.49 18.12
C LYS A 393 20.61 -17.42 19.31
N LYS A 394 20.71 -18.74 19.07
CA LYS A 394 21.08 -19.73 20.10
C LYS A 394 22.55 -19.61 20.53
N LEU A 395 23.41 -19.11 19.64
CA LEU A 395 24.85 -18.98 19.88
C LEU A 395 25.29 -17.66 20.53
N LYS A 396 24.37 -16.73 20.85
CA LYS A 396 24.70 -15.38 21.39
C LYS A 396 25.79 -14.64 20.58
N LEU A 397 25.96 -14.94 19.29
CA LEU A 397 26.96 -14.28 18.43
C LEU A 397 26.44 -12.98 17.82
N VAL A 398 25.22 -12.57 18.18
CA VAL A 398 24.64 -11.27 17.85
C VAL A 398 24.08 -10.71 19.16
N GLU A 399 24.92 -10.00 19.90
CA GLU A 399 24.47 -9.00 20.86
C GLU A 399 24.30 -7.69 20.08
N TYR A 400 23.06 -7.22 19.93
CA TYR A 400 22.73 -5.84 19.59
C TYR A 400 21.51 -5.40 20.39
#